data_AF-A0A3A0DBS3-F1
#
_entry.id   AF-A0A3A0DBS3-F1
#
_cell.length_a   1.000
_cell.length_b   1.000
_cell.length_c   1.000
_cell.angle_alpha   90.00
_cell.angle_beta   90.00
_cell.angle_gamma   90.00
#
_symmetry.space_group_name_H-M   'P 1'
#
loop_
_entity.id
_entity.type
_entity.pdbx_description
1 polymer ?
#
loop_
_entity_poly.entity_id
_entity_poly.type
_entity_poly.pdbx_seq_one_letter_code
_entity_poly.pdbx_strand_id
1 'polypeptide(L)'
;MRPKKKPVKMRLASSNKVWAGRFTSGPSELMEKFSRSIDIDGRLWQEDIRVNQAWAKALRVAGILAAAEEKRIQNGLQRIAAEFHANHFQFLPQDEDIHVAIERRLTELAGDAGAKIHTGRSRNDQVVTDFRLYLKRKARDLQSSLHACVNAIVQQAEASQEIILPSYTHTQQAQPVRLAHYLLSAFEALRRHHQQLQQFLQRVDELPAVAGTAFPIDRRLLARELGFARLAVNSIDATGSRNFCSEITFICADIGTTLSRYAHDFILWSTQEFGFLDPGEKFATGSSMMPNKKNPDAFELVRGKAGVAIGLLTSIMTLQKGTPVTYNRDLQEDKKIVFEALQIAQDCLDVFAGAL
;
A
#
# COMPACT_ATOMS: atom_id res chain seq x y z
N MET A 1 6.66 34.96 62.36
CA MET A 1 6.83 35.20 60.91
C MET A 1 6.45 33.93 60.15
N ARG A 2 5.34 33.95 59.40
CA ARG A 2 4.86 32.80 58.60
C ARG A 2 5.60 32.76 57.25
N PRO A 3 6.04 31.60 56.75
CA PRO A 3 6.71 31.54 55.45
C PRO A 3 5.68 31.74 54.32
N LYS A 4 6.01 32.62 53.38
CA LYS A 4 5.21 32.91 52.19
C LYS A 4 5.11 31.67 51.30
N LYS A 5 3.88 31.24 50.98
CA LYS A 5 3.60 30.21 49.96
C LYS A 5 4.16 30.67 48.60
N LYS A 6 5.01 29.85 47.98
CA LYS A 6 5.42 30.02 46.58
C LYS A 6 4.22 29.79 45.65
N PRO A 7 4.09 30.52 44.54
CA PRO A 7 2.99 30.30 43.61
C PRO A 7 3.19 28.96 42.88
N VAL A 8 2.12 28.17 42.84
CA VAL A 8 2.04 26.96 42.03
C VAL A 8 2.04 27.42 40.57
N LYS A 9 3.14 27.18 39.85
CA LYS A 9 3.16 27.32 38.39
C LYS A 9 2.15 26.33 37.82
N MET A 10 1.13 26.84 37.14
CA MET A 10 0.27 26.04 36.26
C MET A 10 1.17 25.29 35.28
N ARG A 11 1.11 23.95 35.30
CA ARG A 11 1.66 23.12 34.22
C ARG A 11 0.92 23.50 32.94
N LEU A 12 1.66 24.07 31.98
CA LEU A 12 1.25 24.09 30.58
C LEU A 12 0.92 22.66 30.16
N ALA A 13 -0.17 22.50 29.40
CA ALA A 13 -0.66 21.22 28.91
C ALA A 13 0.50 20.38 28.35
N SER A 14 0.72 19.22 28.96
CA SER A 14 1.70 18.23 28.49
C SER A 14 1.32 17.80 27.07
N SER A 15 2.30 17.75 26.18
CA SER A 15 2.12 17.17 24.85
C SER A 15 1.59 15.73 25.01
N ASN A 16 0.37 15.49 24.54
CA ASN A 16 -0.30 14.18 24.56
C ASN A 16 0.28 13.25 23.48
N LYS A 17 1.62 13.15 23.38
CA LYS A 17 2.24 12.12 22.55
C LYS A 17 2.40 10.86 23.41
N VAL A 18 1.96 9.72 22.89
CA VAL A 18 1.92 8.42 23.59
C VAL A 18 3.31 8.00 24.13
N TRP A 19 4.39 8.53 23.56
CA TRP A 19 5.78 8.26 23.95
C TRP A 19 6.46 9.38 24.79
N ALA A 20 5.79 10.51 25.05
CA ALA A 20 6.39 11.69 25.69
C ALA A 20 6.58 11.57 27.22
N GLY A 21 6.03 10.54 27.87
CA GLY A 21 6.01 10.41 29.33
C GLY A 21 7.39 10.39 30.03
N ARG A 22 8.48 10.22 29.28
CA ARG A 22 9.86 10.16 29.82
C ARG A 22 10.65 11.47 29.68
N PHE A 23 10.24 12.40 28.81
CA PHE A 23 11.06 13.57 28.46
C PHE A 23 10.58 14.84 29.18
N THR A 24 11.53 15.67 29.62
CA THR A 24 11.27 16.95 30.29
C THR A 24 10.97 18.09 29.32
N SER A 25 11.36 17.94 28.05
CA SER A 25 11.08 18.85 26.94
C SER A 25 10.56 18.07 25.74
N GLY A 26 9.80 18.74 24.86
CA GLY A 26 9.37 18.15 23.59
C GLY A 26 10.53 17.95 22.60
N PRO A 27 10.31 17.17 21.53
CA PRO A 27 11.26 17.09 20.41
C PRO A 27 11.44 18.46 19.74
N SER A 28 12.56 18.66 19.04
CA SER A 28 12.74 19.84 18.18
C SER A 28 11.78 19.81 17.00
N GLU A 29 11.40 20.98 16.48
CA GLU A 29 10.55 21.10 15.29
C GLU A 29 11.11 20.32 14.08
N LEU A 30 12.44 20.31 13.94
CA LEU A 30 13.12 19.53 12.91
C LEU A 30 12.86 18.03 13.06
N MET A 31 12.95 17.50 14.29
CA MET A 31 12.70 16.07 14.55
C MET A 31 11.21 15.73 14.36
N GLU A 32 10.30 16.63 14.73
CA GLU A 32 8.87 16.44 14.48
C GLU A 32 8.57 16.36 12.98
N LYS A 33 9.10 17.30 12.20
CA LYS A 33 8.93 17.30 10.74
C LYS A 33 9.53 16.04 10.10
N PHE A 34 10.70 15.60 10.57
CA PHE A 34 11.38 14.42 10.03
C PHE A 34 10.69 13.10 10.39
N SER A 35 10.05 13.03 11.56
CA SER A 35 9.36 11.80 12.03
C SER A 35 7.91 11.69 11.57
N ARG A 36 7.29 12.80 11.14
CA ARG A 36 5.90 12.86 10.65
C ARG A 36 5.72 11.97 9.42
N SER A 37 4.74 11.09 9.46
CA SER A 37 4.40 10.15 8.38
C SER A 37 3.00 10.32 7.82
N ILE A 38 2.18 11.24 8.35
CA ILE A 38 0.78 11.40 7.94
C ILE A 38 0.56 11.62 6.44
N ASP A 39 1.49 12.29 5.75
CA ASP A 39 1.40 12.53 4.30
C ASP A 39 1.55 11.24 3.48
N ILE A 40 2.09 10.19 4.11
CA ILE A 40 2.29 8.86 3.54
C ILE A 40 1.24 7.91 4.11
N ASP A 41 1.21 7.71 5.43
CA ASP A 41 0.37 6.72 6.10
C ASP A 41 -1.10 7.14 6.29
N GLY A 42 -1.44 8.41 6.02
CA GLY A 42 -2.83 8.86 5.92
C GLY A 42 -3.66 8.02 4.96
N ARG A 43 -3.02 7.33 4.00
CA ARG A 43 -3.65 6.35 3.09
C ARG A 43 -4.22 5.11 3.79
N LEU A 44 -3.81 4.82 5.03
CA LEU A 44 -4.23 3.66 5.83
C LEU A 44 -5.47 3.92 6.70
N TRP A 45 -6.10 5.11 6.59
CA TRP A 45 -7.21 5.49 7.49
C TRP A 45 -8.36 4.48 7.49
N GLN A 46 -8.67 3.84 6.35
CA GLN A 46 -9.75 2.87 6.24
C GLN A 46 -9.44 1.61 7.05
N GLU A 47 -8.21 1.14 6.94
CA GLU A 47 -7.71 -0.02 7.66
C GLU A 47 -7.61 0.27 9.16
N ASP A 48 -7.06 1.43 9.55
CA ASP A 48 -6.93 1.83 10.96
C ASP A 48 -8.29 1.94 11.66
N ILE A 49 -9.30 2.53 11.00
CA ILE A 49 -10.66 2.57 11.55
C ILE A 49 -11.20 1.16 11.77
N ARG A 50 -11.06 0.25 10.78
CA ARG A 50 -11.53 -1.13 10.90
C ARG A 50 -10.82 -1.87 12.03
N VAL A 51 -9.51 -1.68 12.19
CA VAL A 51 -8.72 -2.25 13.29
C VAL A 51 -9.19 -1.72 14.63
N ASN A 52 -9.45 -0.41 14.75
CA ASN A 52 -10.01 0.17 15.97
C ASN A 52 -11.43 -0.34 16.29
N GLN A 53 -12.29 -0.54 15.29
CA GLN A 53 -13.62 -1.11 15.49
C GLN A 53 -13.54 -2.55 16.03
N ALA A 54 -12.70 -3.39 15.44
CA ALA A 54 -12.47 -4.76 15.91
C ALA A 54 -11.84 -4.79 17.30
N TRP A 55 -10.90 -3.89 17.56
CA TRP A 55 -10.23 -3.78 18.85
C TRP A 55 -11.17 -3.35 19.98
N ALA A 56 -12.04 -2.35 19.75
CA ALA A 56 -13.05 -1.93 20.73
C ALA A 56 -13.97 -3.11 21.14
N LYS A 57 -14.36 -3.95 20.17
CA LYS A 57 -15.14 -5.16 20.42
C LYS A 57 -14.37 -6.17 21.27
N ALA A 58 -13.09 -6.37 20.97
CA ALA A 58 -12.22 -7.27 21.74
C ALA A 58 -12.01 -6.77 23.17
N LEU A 59 -11.84 -5.46 23.38
CA LEU A 59 -11.75 -4.85 24.71
C LEU A 59 -13.04 -5.04 25.52
N ARG A 60 -14.22 -4.94 24.89
CA ARG A 60 -15.49 -5.25 25.57
C ARG A 60 -15.54 -6.71 26.00
N VAL A 61 -15.20 -7.64 25.10
CA VAL A 61 -15.22 -9.08 25.40
C VAL A 61 -14.25 -9.43 26.54
N ALA A 62 -13.11 -8.74 26.60
CA ALA A 62 -12.13 -8.88 27.69
C ALA A 62 -12.56 -8.17 29.01
N GLY A 63 -13.74 -7.53 29.06
CA GLY A 63 -14.25 -6.84 30.23
C GLY A 63 -13.58 -5.49 30.55
N ILE A 64 -12.80 -4.94 29.60
CA ILE A 64 -12.07 -3.68 29.76
C ILE A 64 -12.97 -2.48 29.45
N LEU A 65 -13.88 -2.64 28.49
CA LEU A 65 -14.89 -1.64 28.14
C LEU A 65 -16.28 -2.13 28.52
N ALA A 66 -17.09 -1.24 29.09
CA ALA A 66 -18.52 -1.45 29.19
C ALA A 66 -19.18 -1.38 27.80
N ALA A 67 -20.35 -2.02 27.63
CA ALA A 67 -21.09 -2.00 26.36
C ALA A 67 -21.42 -0.57 25.87
N ALA A 68 -21.72 0.35 26.79
CA ALA A 68 -21.97 1.74 26.47
C ALA A 68 -20.69 2.48 26.01
N GLU A 69 -19.51 2.09 26.49
CA GLU A 69 -18.22 2.64 26.04
C GLU A 69 -17.88 2.14 24.63
N GLU A 70 -18.01 0.83 24.37
CA GLU A 70 -17.84 0.26 23.03
C GLU A 70 -18.77 0.98 22.03
N LYS A 71 -20.06 1.12 22.35
CA LYS A 71 -21.03 1.79 21.45
C LYS A 71 -20.62 3.22 21.12
N ARG A 72 -20.11 3.99 22.10
CA ARG A 72 -19.61 5.36 21.86
C ARG A 72 -18.41 5.37 20.94
N ILE A 73 -17.47 4.43 21.13
CA ILE A 73 -16.29 4.29 20.26
C ILE A 73 -16.71 3.94 18.84
N GLN A 74 -17.60 2.95 18.66
CA GLN A 74 -18.08 2.54 17.33
C GLN A 74 -18.74 3.71 16.58
N ASN A 75 -19.62 4.47 17.26
CA ASN A 75 -20.25 5.66 16.69
C ASN A 75 -19.22 6.74 16.33
N GLY A 76 -18.22 6.96 17.20
CA GLY A 76 -17.14 7.91 16.94
C GLY A 76 -16.32 7.53 15.70
N LEU A 77 -15.93 6.26 15.59
CA LEU A 77 -15.20 5.72 14.44
C LEU A 77 -16.00 5.81 13.13
N GLN A 78 -17.31 5.56 13.17
CA GLN A 78 -18.20 5.74 12.01
C GLN A 78 -18.27 7.21 11.57
N ARG A 79 -18.34 8.14 12.52
CA ARG A 79 -18.32 9.57 12.22
C ARG A 79 -16.99 10.00 11.62
N ILE A 80 -15.87 9.50 12.14
CA ILE A 80 -14.52 9.75 11.57
C ILE A 80 -14.44 9.23 10.13
N ALA A 81 -14.94 8.02 9.87
CA ALA A 81 -14.97 7.48 8.51
C ALA A 81 -15.79 8.36 7.56
N ALA A 82 -16.94 8.88 8.01
CA ALA A 82 -17.74 9.83 7.24
C ALA A 82 -17.00 11.16 6.97
N GLU A 83 -16.23 11.65 7.95
CA GLU A 83 -15.38 12.84 7.79
C GLU A 83 -14.29 12.61 6.73
N PHE A 84 -13.64 11.44 6.70
CA PHE A 84 -12.68 11.09 5.66
C PHE A 84 -13.32 10.97 4.28
N HIS A 85 -14.47 10.27 4.16
CA HIS A 85 -15.17 10.13 2.88
C HIS A 85 -15.65 11.47 2.30
N ALA A 86 -16.03 12.42 3.17
CA ALA A 86 -16.44 13.76 2.76
C ALA A 86 -15.26 14.74 2.55
N ASN A 87 -14.01 14.30 2.71
CA ASN A 87 -12.83 15.17 2.73
C ASN A 87 -12.93 16.32 3.77
N HIS A 88 -13.64 16.07 4.88
CA HIS A 88 -13.85 17.04 5.97
C HIS A 88 -12.95 16.77 7.19
N PHE A 89 -12.26 15.64 7.24
CA PHE A 89 -11.31 15.35 8.32
C PHE A 89 -10.15 16.36 8.28
N GLN A 90 -9.96 17.10 9.38
CA GLN A 90 -8.88 18.07 9.51
C GLN A 90 -7.70 17.46 10.27
N PHE A 91 -6.59 17.26 9.55
CA PHE A 91 -5.31 16.94 10.17
C PHE A 91 -4.75 18.17 10.90
N LEU A 92 -4.26 17.95 12.11
CA LEU A 92 -3.64 18.99 12.91
C LEU A 92 -2.10 18.92 12.83
N PRO A 93 -1.39 20.02 13.14
CA PRO A 93 0.07 20.01 13.17
C PRO A 93 0.64 18.95 14.13
N GLN A 94 -0.04 18.65 15.23
CA GLN A 94 0.37 17.62 16.18
C GLN A 94 0.10 16.17 15.74
N ASP A 95 -0.64 15.95 14.65
CA ASP A 95 -0.93 14.60 14.14
C ASP A 95 0.31 14.04 13.44
N GLU A 96 1.11 13.25 14.17
CA GLU A 96 2.37 12.64 13.70
C GLU A 96 2.12 11.62 12.58
N ASP A 97 1.13 10.76 12.79
CA ASP A 97 0.73 9.65 11.94
C ASP A 97 -0.81 9.51 11.94
N ILE A 98 -1.33 8.67 11.03
CA ILE A 98 -2.78 8.46 10.89
C ILE A 98 -3.43 7.96 12.18
N HIS A 99 -2.69 7.17 12.95
CA HIS A 99 -3.22 6.53 14.14
C HIS A 99 -3.40 7.55 15.28
N VAL A 100 -2.44 8.48 15.45
CA VAL A 100 -2.54 9.61 16.38
C VAL A 100 -3.70 10.52 15.98
N ALA A 101 -3.86 10.79 14.67
CA ALA A 101 -4.96 11.61 14.17
C ALA A 101 -6.33 11.01 14.52
N ILE A 102 -6.50 9.70 14.27
CA ILE A 102 -7.74 8.98 14.57
C ILE A 102 -7.98 8.88 16.08
N GLU A 103 -6.96 8.57 16.88
CA GLU A 103 -7.08 8.49 18.35
C GLU A 103 -7.45 9.84 18.98
N ARG A 104 -6.83 10.93 18.51
CA ARG A 104 -7.19 12.29 18.90
C ARG A 104 -8.66 12.56 18.58
N ARG A 105 -9.05 12.38 17.32
CA ARG A 105 -10.41 12.67 16.87
C ARG A 105 -11.44 11.78 17.58
N LEU A 106 -11.11 10.53 17.85
CA LEU A 106 -11.96 9.61 18.60
C LEU A 106 -12.14 10.06 20.04
N THR A 107 -11.08 10.57 20.68
CA THR A 107 -11.17 11.13 22.03
C THR A 107 -12.06 12.37 22.07
N GLU A 108 -11.97 13.26 21.07
CA GLU A 108 -12.87 14.42 20.94
C GLU A 108 -14.35 14.02 20.82
N LEU A 109 -14.64 12.88 20.16
CA LEU A 109 -16.01 12.42 19.88
C LEU A 109 -16.59 11.50 20.97
N ALA A 110 -15.76 10.66 21.60
CA ALA A 110 -16.17 9.62 22.54
C ALA A 110 -15.70 9.86 23.98
N GLY A 111 -14.95 10.94 24.24
CA GLY A 111 -14.41 11.29 25.56
C GLY A 111 -13.51 10.21 26.13
N ASP A 112 -13.65 9.94 27.43
CA ASP A 112 -12.86 8.94 28.15
C ASP A 112 -12.93 7.53 27.53
N ALA A 113 -14.04 7.17 26.89
CA ALA A 113 -14.15 5.90 26.18
C ALA A 113 -13.19 5.85 24.98
N GLY A 114 -13.08 6.94 24.22
CA GLY A 114 -12.13 7.07 23.11
C GLY A 114 -10.68 6.98 23.58
N ALA A 115 -10.35 7.64 24.71
CA ALA A 115 -9.02 7.59 25.29
C ALA A 115 -8.56 6.17 25.71
N LYS A 116 -9.51 5.25 25.95
CA LYS A 116 -9.21 3.86 26.31
C LYS A 116 -8.89 2.97 25.10
N ILE A 117 -9.07 3.42 23.86
CA ILE A 117 -8.95 2.56 22.67
C ILE A 117 -7.58 1.88 22.53
N HIS A 118 -6.51 2.54 22.98
CA HIS A 118 -5.15 2.00 22.86
C HIS A 118 -4.79 1.01 23.99
N THR A 119 -5.72 0.74 24.92
CA THR A 119 -5.47 -0.17 26.05
C THR A 119 -5.05 -1.55 25.56
N GLY A 120 -3.90 -2.04 26.03
CA GLY A 120 -3.42 -3.39 25.72
C GLY A 120 -2.93 -3.61 24.29
N ARG A 121 -2.75 -2.55 23.50
CA ARG A 121 -2.27 -2.59 22.11
C ARG A 121 -0.95 -1.82 21.99
N SER A 122 -0.10 -2.19 21.04
CA SER A 122 1.06 -1.39 20.64
C SER A 122 0.84 -0.80 19.26
N ARG A 123 1.50 0.32 18.97
CA ARG A 123 1.52 0.86 17.61
C ARG A 123 2.17 -0.12 16.63
N ASN A 124 3.11 -0.94 17.09
CA ASN A 124 3.86 -1.87 16.25
C ASN A 124 2.98 -2.97 15.63
N ASP A 125 2.05 -3.55 16.40
CA ASP A 125 1.11 -4.55 15.88
C ASP A 125 -0.03 -3.91 15.10
N GLN A 126 -0.49 -2.72 15.51
CA GLN A 126 -1.53 -1.97 14.80
C GLN A 126 -1.08 -1.62 13.37
N VAL A 127 0.08 -0.99 13.19
CA VAL A 127 0.54 -0.55 11.87
C VAL A 127 0.77 -1.72 10.91
N VAL A 128 1.25 -2.87 11.41
CA VAL A 128 1.40 -4.06 10.57
C VAL A 128 0.04 -4.67 10.21
N THR A 129 -0.92 -4.62 11.13
CA THR A 129 -2.28 -5.09 10.86
C THR A 129 -2.94 -4.23 9.79
N ASP A 130 -2.84 -2.91 9.91
CA ASP A 130 -3.36 -1.96 8.93
C ASP A 130 -2.72 -2.19 7.57
N PHE A 131 -1.40 -2.35 7.54
CA PHE A 131 -0.67 -2.54 6.31
C PHE A 131 -1.02 -3.87 5.61
N ARG A 132 -1.16 -4.96 6.36
CA ARG A 132 -1.60 -6.25 5.78
C ARG A 132 -3.03 -6.16 5.22
N LEU A 133 -3.95 -5.49 5.91
CA LEU A 133 -5.30 -5.25 5.40
C LEU A 133 -5.27 -4.42 4.12
N TYR A 134 -4.45 -3.37 4.09
CA TYR A 134 -4.25 -2.51 2.92
C TYR A 134 -3.72 -3.31 1.74
N LEU A 135 -2.71 -4.15 1.96
CA LEU A 135 -2.13 -4.98 0.91
C LEU A 135 -3.07 -6.07 0.42
N LYS A 136 -3.92 -6.65 1.27
CA LYS A 136 -4.99 -7.55 0.82
C LYS A 136 -5.95 -6.86 -0.14
N ARG A 137 -6.31 -5.61 0.14
CA ARG A 137 -7.16 -4.80 -0.75
C ARG A 137 -6.41 -4.46 -2.04
N LYS A 138 -5.22 -3.89 -1.94
CA LYS A 138 -4.43 -3.46 -3.10
C LYS A 138 -3.96 -4.58 -4.01
N ALA A 139 -3.66 -5.76 -3.48
CA ALA A 139 -3.37 -6.92 -4.31
C ALA A 139 -4.60 -7.36 -5.13
N ARG A 140 -5.83 -7.20 -4.62
CA ARG A 140 -7.05 -7.47 -5.39
C ARG A 140 -7.34 -6.39 -6.44
N ASP A 141 -7.09 -5.12 -6.10
CA ASP A 141 -7.15 -4.02 -7.08
C ASP A 141 -6.18 -4.33 -8.25
N LEU A 142 -4.95 -4.73 -7.93
CA LEU A 142 -3.93 -5.08 -8.91
C LEU A 142 -4.29 -6.34 -9.74
N GLN A 143 -4.90 -7.36 -9.11
CA GLN A 143 -5.45 -8.50 -9.84
C GLN A 143 -6.54 -8.09 -10.84
N SER A 144 -7.34 -7.06 -10.52
CA SER A 144 -8.39 -6.55 -11.39
C SER A 144 -7.81 -5.80 -12.59
N SER A 145 -6.83 -4.92 -12.38
CA SER A 145 -6.07 -4.25 -13.46
C SER A 145 -5.35 -5.28 -14.35
N LEU A 146 -4.75 -6.31 -13.75
CA LEU A 146 -4.11 -7.39 -14.51
C LEU A 146 -5.10 -8.14 -15.39
N HIS A 147 -6.27 -8.46 -14.85
CA HIS A 147 -7.34 -9.12 -15.61
C HIS A 147 -7.84 -8.24 -16.77
N ALA A 148 -8.01 -6.93 -16.55
CA ALA A 148 -8.38 -5.99 -17.62
C ALA A 148 -7.33 -5.96 -18.74
N CYS A 149 -6.04 -5.91 -18.38
CA CYS A 149 -4.93 -5.96 -19.34
C CYS A 149 -4.91 -7.28 -20.14
N VAL A 150 -5.09 -8.41 -19.47
CA VAL A 150 -5.23 -9.73 -20.11
C VAL A 150 -6.41 -9.75 -21.09
N ASN A 151 -7.56 -9.20 -20.72
CA ASN A 151 -8.72 -9.15 -21.60
C ASN A 151 -8.47 -8.29 -22.85
N ALA A 152 -7.80 -7.15 -22.71
CA ALA A 152 -7.40 -6.32 -23.86
C ALA A 152 -6.46 -7.08 -24.81
N ILE A 153 -5.48 -7.82 -24.27
CA ILE A 153 -4.58 -8.67 -25.07
C ILE A 153 -5.36 -9.74 -25.83
N VAL A 154 -6.30 -10.42 -25.17
CA VAL A 154 -7.11 -11.49 -25.79
C VAL A 154 -8.01 -10.92 -26.89
N GLN A 155 -8.66 -9.79 -26.65
CA GLN A 155 -9.47 -9.10 -27.66
C GLN A 155 -8.64 -8.74 -28.90
N GLN A 156 -7.43 -8.21 -28.70
CA GLN A 156 -6.53 -7.93 -29.82
C GLN A 156 -6.02 -9.19 -30.52
N ALA A 157 -5.78 -10.27 -29.79
CA ALA A 157 -5.41 -11.55 -30.39
C ALA A 157 -6.55 -12.13 -31.25
N GLU A 158 -7.80 -12.04 -30.79
CA GLU A 158 -8.98 -12.46 -31.55
C GLU A 158 -9.17 -11.62 -32.82
N ALA A 159 -9.00 -10.30 -32.74
CA ALA A 159 -9.13 -9.40 -33.88
C ALA A 159 -8.02 -9.55 -34.94
N SER A 160 -6.86 -10.11 -34.56
CA SER A 160 -5.66 -10.18 -35.40
C SER A 160 -5.26 -11.59 -35.84
N GLN A 161 -6.16 -12.58 -35.76
CA GLN A 161 -5.85 -13.98 -36.05
C GLN A 161 -5.22 -14.20 -37.42
N GLU A 162 -5.71 -13.51 -38.45
CA GLU A 162 -5.25 -13.67 -39.84
C GLU A 162 -4.02 -12.80 -40.18
N ILE A 163 -3.56 -11.94 -39.25
CA ILE A 163 -2.38 -11.11 -39.46
C ILE A 163 -1.13 -11.95 -39.22
N ILE A 164 -0.29 -12.03 -40.25
CA ILE A 164 1.02 -12.71 -40.20
C ILE A 164 2.12 -11.64 -40.17
N LEU A 165 3.07 -11.78 -39.26
CA LEU A 165 4.29 -10.98 -39.19
C LEU A 165 5.52 -11.90 -39.05
N PRO A 166 6.74 -11.42 -39.38
CA PRO A 166 7.94 -12.15 -39.01
C PRO A 166 8.06 -12.26 -37.47
N SER A 167 8.43 -13.44 -36.96
CA SER A 167 8.97 -13.53 -35.60
C SER A 167 10.43 -13.08 -35.58
N TYR A 168 10.95 -12.80 -34.38
CA TYR A 168 12.32 -12.31 -34.22
C TYR A 168 13.10 -13.13 -33.19
N THR A 169 14.33 -13.47 -33.56
CA THR A 169 15.35 -13.99 -32.65
C THR A 169 16.61 -13.16 -32.84
N HIS A 170 17.18 -12.60 -31.76
CA HIS A 170 18.27 -11.61 -31.87
C HIS A 170 17.91 -10.38 -32.73
N THR A 171 16.62 -10.03 -32.78
CA THR A 171 16.09 -8.97 -33.67
C THR A 171 16.33 -9.25 -35.16
N GLN A 172 16.69 -10.49 -35.53
CA GLN A 172 16.71 -10.97 -36.90
C GLN A 172 15.40 -11.68 -37.22
N GLN A 173 14.91 -11.48 -38.44
CA GLN A 173 13.69 -12.15 -38.91
C GLN A 173 13.87 -13.66 -38.89
N ALA A 174 12.95 -14.35 -38.25
CA ALA A 174 12.85 -15.79 -38.19
C ALA A 174 11.58 -16.25 -38.92
N GLN A 175 10.93 -17.32 -38.45
CA GLN A 175 9.75 -17.86 -39.12
C GLN A 175 8.55 -16.90 -39.03
N PRO A 176 7.65 -16.90 -40.03
CA PRO A 176 6.38 -16.18 -39.92
C PRO A 176 5.54 -16.72 -38.76
N VAL A 177 4.90 -15.83 -38.02
CA VAL A 177 3.97 -16.15 -36.93
C VAL A 177 2.71 -15.29 -37.04
N ARG A 178 1.61 -15.76 -36.44
CA ARG A 178 0.39 -14.95 -36.32
C ARG A 178 0.57 -13.88 -35.23
N LEU A 179 0.03 -12.68 -35.44
CA LEU A 179 0.04 -11.62 -34.41
C LEU A 179 -0.66 -12.09 -33.13
N ALA A 180 -1.77 -12.81 -33.29
CA ALA A 180 -2.45 -13.48 -32.18
C ALA A 180 -1.52 -14.38 -31.36
N HIS A 181 -0.60 -15.12 -32.00
CA HIS A 181 0.34 -15.99 -31.29
C HIS A 181 1.36 -15.19 -30.46
N TYR A 182 1.86 -14.08 -31.01
CA TYR A 182 2.73 -13.17 -30.27
C TYR A 182 1.99 -12.54 -29.07
N LEU A 183 0.78 -12.03 -29.27
CA LEU A 183 -0.02 -11.40 -28.21
C LEU A 183 -0.36 -12.41 -27.09
N LEU A 184 -0.70 -13.65 -27.44
CA LEU A 184 -0.95 -14.70 -26.45
C LEU A 184 0.31 -15.13 -25.68
N SER A 185 1.51 -14.79 -26.14
CA SER A 185 2.71 -14.93 -25.31
C SER A 185 2.68 -13.97 -24.11
N ALA A 186 2.14 -12.76 -24.28
CA ALA A 186 1.96 -11.79 -23.21
C ALA A 186 0.88 -12.25 -22.22
N PHE A 187 -0.20 -12.86 -22.71
CA PHE A 187 -1.19 -13.53 -21.87
C PHE A 187 -0.54 -14.56 -20.95
N GLU A 188 0.28 -15.47 -21.48
CA GLU A 188 0.95 -16.49 -20.67
C GLU A 188 1.90 -15.89 -19.63
N ALA A 189 2.56 -14.77 -19.96
CA ALA A 189 3.40 -14.04 -19.02
C ALA A 189 2.58 -13.43 -17.87
N LEU A 190 1.50 -12.71 -18.18
CA LEU A 190 0.64 -12.08 -17.18
C LEU A 190 -0.13 -13.11 -16.32
N ARG A 191 -0.47 -14.29 -16.87
CA ARG A 191 -1.10 -15.38 -16.12
C ARG A 191 -0.23 -15.84 -14.94
N ARG A 192 1.10 -15.85 -15.09
CA ARG A 192 2.02 -16.18 -13.97
C ARG A 192 1.99 -15.11 -12.87
N HIS A 193 1.89 -13.84 -13.23
CA HIS A 193 1.74 -12.76 -12.26
C HIS A 193 0.41 -12.83 -11.50
N HIS A 194 -0.68 -13.24 -12.18
CA HIS A 194 -1.94 -13.52 -11.50
C HIS A 194 -1.78 -14.61 -10.42
N GLN A 195 -1.08 -15.71 -10.74
CA GLN A 195 -0.79 -16.78 -9.79
C GLN A 195 0.08 -16.29 -8.62
N GLN A 196 1.11 -15.48 -8.89
CA GLN A 196 1.93 -14.87 -7.83
C GLN A 196 1.09 -14.02 -6.87
N LEU A 197 0.16 -13.20 -7.38
CA LEU A 197 -0.75 -12.39 -6.56
C LEU A 197 -1.70 -13.25 -5.73
N GLN A 198 -2.22 -14.35 -6.28
CA GLN A 198 -3.05 -15.29 -5.51
C GLN A 198 -2.28 -15.90 -4.32
N GLN A 199 -1.03 -16.30 -4.57
CA GLN A 199 -0.17 -16.86 -3.54
C GLN A 199 0.24 -15.81 -2.49
N PHE A 200 0.50 -14.57 -2.91
CA PHE A 200 0.74 -13.44 -2.02
C PHE A 200 -0.48 -13.20 -1.11
N LEU A 201 -1.69 -13.17 -1.68
CA LEU A 201 -2.93 -13.00 -0.92
C LEU A 201 -3.08 -14.08 0.14
N GLN A 202 -2.75 -15.33 -0.17
CA GLN A 202 -2.75 -16.41 0.82
C GLN A 202 -1.71 -16.16 1.91
N ARG A 203 -0.52 -15.63 1.59
CA ARG A 203 0.59 -15.38 2.53
C ARG A 203 0.36 -14.19 3.46
N VAL A 204 -0.07 -13.06 2.91
CA VAL A 204 -0.32 -11.83 3.66
C VAL A 204 -1.52 -11.95 4.62
N ASP A 205 -2.41 -12.93 4.37
CA ASP A 205 -3.63 -13.21 5.13
C ASP A 205 -3.38 -13.83 6.53
N GLU A 206 -2.62 -13.11 7.34
CA GLU A 206 -2.26 -13.50 8.69
C GLU A 206 -2.34 -12.29 9.63
N LEU A 207 -3.14 -12.41 10.69
CA LEU A 207 -3.24 -11.39 11.73
C LEU A 207 -1.93 -11.36 12.55
N PRO A 208 -1.22 -10.23 12.60
CA PRO A 208 -0.03 -10.08 13.44
C PRO A 208 -0.32 -10.41 14.91
N ALA A 209 0.66 -10.98 15.60
CA ALA A 209 0.54 -11.21 17.02
C ALA A 209 0.81 -9.91 17.77
N VAL A 210 -0.19 -9.44 18.53
CA VAL A 210 -0.01 -8.43 19.57
C VAL A 210 1.06 -8.98 20.51
N ALA A 211 2.19 -8.30 20.66
CA ALA A 211 3.30 -8.78 21.48
C ALA A 211 2.88 -8.89 22.95
N GLY A 212 2.37 -10.06 23.34
CA GLY A 212 2.03 -10.40 24.71
C GLY A 212 1.18 -9.35 25.41
N THR A 213 0.03 -8.98 24.82
CA THR A 213 -0.92 -8.10 25.54
C THR A 213 -1.17 -8.67 26.94
N ALA A 214 -1.00 -7.84 27.96
CA ALA A 214 -1.19 -8.24 29.37
C ALA A 214 -2.67 -8.50 29.72
N PHE A 215 -3.55 -8.36 28.73
CA PHE A 215 -5.00 -8.51 28.84
C PHE A 215 -5.48 -9.78 28.12
N PRO A 216 -6.59 -10.39 28.55
CA PRO A 216 -7.14 -11.60 27.94
C PRO A 216 -7.86 -11.30 26.61
N ILE A 217 -7.16 -10.76 25.62
CA ILE A 217 -7.69 -10.41 24.31
C ILE A 217 -7.84 -11.66 23.43
N ASP A 218 -9.06 -11.92 22.95
CA ASP A 218 -9.32 -13.00 21.99
C ASP A 218 -8.81 -12.64 20.58
N ARG A 219 -7.64 -13.18 20.22
CA ARG A 219 -7.06 -13.01 18.88
C ARG A 219 -7.87 -13.68 17.78
N ARG A 220 -8.60 -14.76 18.07
CA ARG A 220 -9.45 -15.44 17.07
C ARG A 220 -10.67 -14.59 16.75
N LEU A 221 -11.22 -13.89 17.74
CA LEU A 221 -12.24 -12.86 17.51
C LEU A 221 -11.70 -11.78 16.57
N LEU A 222 -10.55 -11.19 16.87
CA LEU A 222 -9.94 -10.16 16.02
C LEU A 222 -9.73 -10.63 14.58
N ALA A 223 -9.20 -11.84 14.40
CA ALA A 223 -9.00 -12.39 13.06
C ALA A 223 -10.31 -12.53 12.29
N ARG A 224 -11.39 -12.99 12.95
CA ARG A 224 -12.72 -13.08 12.31
C ARG A 224 -13.27 -11.69 11.94
N GLU A 225 -13.20 -10.71 12.85
CA GLU A 225 -13.71 -9.36 12.59
C GLU A 225 -12.96 -8.67 11.44
N LEU A 226 -11.64 -8.88 11.35
CA LEU A 226 -10.78 -8.28 10.35
C LEU A 226 -10.68 -9.12 9.05
N GLY A 227 -11.25 -10.33 9.06
CA GLY A 227 -11.26 -11.25 7.93
C GLY A 227 -9.88 -11.85 7.62
N PHE A 228 -9.08 -12.13 8.65
CA PHE A 228 -7.83 -12.87 8.54
C PHE A 228 -8.04 -14.38 8.64
N ALA A 229 -7.39 -15.15 7.76
CA ALA A 229 -7.51 -16.62 7.74
C ALA A 229 -6.70 -17.31 8.85
N ARG A 230 -5.59 -16.70 9.30
CA ARG A 230 -4.71 -17.27 10.33
C ARG A 230 -4.15 -16.23 11.28
N LEU A 231 -3.58 -16.73 12.36
CA LEU A 231 -2.90 -15.96 13.40
C LEU A 231 -1.40 -16.17 13.26
N ALA A 232 -0.63 -15.08 13.29
CA ALA A 232 0.82 -15.19 13.42
C ALA A 232 1.17 -15.91 14.72
N VAL A 233 2.09 -16.86 14.63
CA VAL A 233 2.48 -17.73 15.75
C VAL A 233 3.47 -17.04 16.69
N ASN A 234 4.29 -16.11 16.16
CA ASN A 234 5.35 -15.44 16.90
C ASN A 234 5.19 -13.91 16.80
N SER A 235 5.17 -13.20 17.94
CA SER A 235 4.99 -11.74 17.98
C SER A 235 6.22 -10.93 17.62
N ILE A 236 7.41 -11.48 17.82
CA ILE A 236 8.66 -10.84 17.39
C ILE A 236 8.67 -10.82 15.86
N ASP A 237 8.47 -11.97 15.22
CA ASP A 237 8.39 -12.03 13.76
C ASP A 237 7.25 -11.16 13.21
N ALA A 238 6.05 -11.27 13.80
CA ALA A 238 4.87 -10.56 13.32
C ALA A 238 5.01 -9.03 13.30
N THR A 239 5.80 -8.45 14.20
CA THR A 239 5.98 -6.99 14.30
C THR A 239 7.28 -6.50 13.65
N GLY A 240 8.31 -7.35 13.59
CA GLY A 240 9.60 -7.00 13.00
C GLY A 240 9.72 -7.30 11.51
N SER A 241 9.08 -8.35 11.00
CA SER A 241 9.22 -8.78 9.61
C SER A 241 8.50 -7.85 8.63
N ARG A 242 9.12 -7.58 7.48
CA ARG A 242 8.52 -6.92 6.31
C ARG A 242 8.69 -7.74 5.03
N ASN A 243 8.84 -9.07 5.15
CA ASN A 243 8.94 -9.96 3.99
C ASN A 243 7.75 -9.81 3.04
N PHE A 244 6.55 -9.59 3.57
CA PHE A 244 5.35 -9.35 2.76
C PHE A 244 5.44 -8.04 1.94
N CYS A 245 6.17 -7.03 2.43
CA CYS A 245 6.46 -5.81 1.66
C CYS A 245 7.43 -6.08 0.52
N SER A 246 8.50 -6.83 0.79
CA SER A 246 9.45 -7.24 -0.27
C SER A 246 8.76 -8.07 -1.34
N GLU A 247 7.91 -9.01 -0.94
CA GLU A 247 7.22 -9.91 -1.86
C GLU A 247 6.27 -9.15 -2.81
N ILE A 248 5.42 -8.26 -2.28
CA ILE A 248 4.51 -7.49 -3.15
C ILE A 248 5.26 -6.51 -4.05
N THR A 249 6.33 -5.87 -3.55
CA THR A 249 7.17 -4.99 -4.37
C THR A 249 7.89 -5.77 -5.47
N PHE A 250 8.34 -7.00 -5.19
CA PHE A 250 8.89 -7.90 -6.20
C PHE A 250 7.85 -8.20 -7.28
N ILE A 251 6.62 -8.58 -6.91
CA ILE A 251 5.55 -8.85 -7.87
C ILE A 251 5.27 -7.62 -8.75
N CYS A 252 5.26 -6.42 -8.16
CA CYS A 252 5.08 -5.16 -8.90
C CYS A 252 6.23 -4.91 -9.90
N ALA A 253 7.47 -5.12 -9.48
CA ALA A 253 8.65 -4.97 -10.34
C ALA A 253 8.69 -6.02 -11.46
N ASP A 254 8.27 -7.25 -11.18
CA ASP A 254 8.21 -8.36 -12.14
C ASP A 254 7.14 -8.11 -13.21
N ILE A 255 5.94 -7.61 -12.82
CA ILE A 255 4.91 -7.13 -13.75
C ILE A 255 5.47 -6.03 -14.67
N GLY A 256 6.10 -5.00 -14.09
CA GLY A 256 6.70 -3.91 -14.87
C GLY A 256 7.78 -4.42 -15.84
N THR A 257 8.62 -5.35 -15.39
CA THR A 257 9.66 -5.97 -16.23
C THR A 257 9.05 -6.73 -17.41
N THR A 258 7.99 -7.52 -17.17
CA THR A 258 7.26 -8.22 -18.24
C THR A 258 6.66 -7.25 -19.25
N LEU A 259 5.92 -6.24 -18.79
CA LEU A 259 5.32 -5.25 -19.68
C LEU A 259 6.38 -4.46 -20.46
N SER A 260 7.54 -4.17 -19.85
CA SER A 260 8.62 -3.43 -20.51
C SER A 260 9.16 -4.13 -21.77
N ARG A 261 9.12 -5.48 -21.81
CA ARG A 261 9.55 -6.28 -22.97
C ARG A 261 8.59 -6.09 -24.15
N TYR A 262 7.29 -6.21 -23.90
CA TYR A 262 6.28 -6.01 -24.94
C TYR A 262 6.18 -4.54 -25.37
N ALA A 263 6.31 -3.62 -24.42
CA ALA A 263 6.40 -2.20 -24.71
C ALA A 263 7.61 -1.88 -25.62
N HIS A 264 8.75 -2.53 -25.39
CA HIS A 264 9.91 -2.39 -26.26
C HIS A 264 9.63 -2.82 -27.71
N ASP A 265 9.01 -3.98 -27.88
CA ASP A 265 8.64 -4.48 -29.20
C ASP A 265 7.63 -3.54 -29.89
N PHE A 266 6.62 -3.04 -29.17
CA PHE A 266 5.67 -2.07 -29.72
C PHE A 266 6.29 -0.73 -30.10
N ILE A 267 7.30 -0.26 -29.34
CA ILE A 267 8.08 0.93 -29.71
C ILE A 267 8.84 0.66 -31.02
N LEU A 268 9.50 -0.49 -31.15
CA LEU A 268 10.20 -0.86 -32.40
C LEU A 268 9.23 -0.99 -33.57
N TRP A 269 8.08 -1.62 -33.35
CA TRP A 269 7.05 -1.80 -34.38
C TRP A 269 6.40 -0.51 -34.85
N SER A 270 6.45 0.53 -34.01
CA SER A 270 5.96 1.88 -34.32
C SER A 270 6.93 2.71 -35.16
N THR A 271 8.18 2.26 -35.38
CA THR A 271 9.12 3.02 -36.19
C THR A 271 8.80 2.92 -37.68
N GLN A 272 9.35 3.82 -38.49
CA GLN A 272 9.16 3.79 -39.94
C GLN A 272 9.82 2.57 -40.59
N GLU A 273 10.89 2.05 -39.98
CA GLU A 273 11.65 0.90 -40.48
C GLU A 273 10.91 -0.42 -40.32
N PHE A 274 10.14 -0.58 -39.24
CA PHE A 274 9.28 -1.76 -39.04
C PHE A 274 7.89 -1.54 -39.62
N GLY A 275 7.21 -0.46 -39.22
CA GLY A 275 5.89 -0.09 -39.73
C GLY A 275 4.79 -1.12 -39.45
N PHE A 276 4.90 -1.91 -38.37
CA PHE A 276 3.92 -2.94 -38.02
C PHE A 276 2.78 -2.41 -37.14
N LEU A 277 3.01 -1.32 -36.42
CA LEU A 277 2.07 -0.75 -35.46
C LEU A 277 1.94 0.76 -35.70
N ASP A 278 0.71 1.26 -35.80
CA ASP A 278 0.43 2.70 -35.75
C ASP A 278 -0.13 3.03 -34.36
N PRO A 279 0.58 3.80 -33.52
CA PRO A 279 0.13 4.07 -32.17
C PRO A 279 -1.11 5.00 -32.20
N GLY A 280 -2.14 4.63 -31.45
CA GLY A 280 -3.40 5.38 -31.40
C GLY A 280 -3.24 6.75 -30.75
N GLU A 281 -3.98 7.75 -31.25
CA GLU A 281 -3.87 9.17 -30.82
C GLU A 281 -4.07 9.40 -29.33
N LYS A 282 -4.83 8.54 -28.65
CA LYS A 282 -5.11 8.65 -27.21
C LYS A 282 -3.89 8.36 -26.32
N PHE A 283 -2.94 7.58 -26.84
CA PHE A 283 -1.79 7.06 -26.09
C PHE A 283 -0.44 7.42 -26.73
N ALA A 284 -0.49 8.24 -27.78
CA ALA A 284 0.66 8.77 -28.49
C ALA A 284 0.69 10.29 -28.40
N THR A 285 1.87 10.89 -28.58
CA THR A 285 1.97 12.34 -28.82
C THR A 285 2.49 12.61 -30.22
N GLY A 286 2.14 13.79 -30.74
CA GLY A 286 2.65 14.29 -32.01
C GLY A 286 3.84 15.24 -31.83
N SER A 287 4.44 15.64 -32.95
CA SER A 287 5.35 16.78 -32.99
C SER A 287 4.66 17.97 -33.66
N SER A 288 4.74 19.16 -33.06
CA SER A 288 4.26 20.39 -33.68
C SER A 288 4.99 20.74 -34.99
N MET A 289 6.20 20.22 -35.19
CA MET A 289 7.02 20.46 -36.38
C MET A 289 6.89 19.37 -37.45
N MET A 290 6.45 18.16 -37.09
CA MET A 290 6.38 17.00 -37.97
C MET A 290 5.02 16.30 -37.81
N PRO A 291 4.03 16.67 -38.64
CA PRO A 291 2.65 16.18 -38.50
C PRO A 291 2.49 14.66 -38.62
N ASN A 292 3.40 14.00 -39.32
CA ASN A 292 3.42 12.54 -39.50
C ASN A 292 4.12 11.77 -38.37
N LYS A 293 4.79 12.46 -37.43
CA LYS A 293 5.53 11.81 -36.35
C LYS A 293 4.61 11.56 -35.16
N LYS A 294 4.36 10.27 -34.86
CA LYS A 294 3.70 9.83 -33.63
C LYS A 294 4.72 9.15 -32.70
N ASN A 295 4.76 9.57 -31.44
CA ASN A 295 5.63 9.01 -30.42
C ASN A 295 4.83 8.02 -29.56
N PRO A 296 5.29 6.77 -29.38
CA PRO A 296 4.60 5.74 -28.58
C PRO A 296 4.82 5.95 -27.06
N ASP A 297 4.52 7.15 -26.56
CA ASP A 297 4.86 7.61 -25.20
C ASP A 297 4.34 6.68 -24.10
N ALA A 298 3.14 6.11 -24.26
CA ALA A 298 2.59 5.16 -23.31
C ALA A 298 3.53 3.97 -23.08
N PHE A 299 4.05 3.37 -24.15
CA PHE A 299 4.98 2.25 -24.07
C PHE A 299 6.36 2.68 -23.56
N GLU A 300 6.83 3.87 -23.92
CA GLU A 300 8.09 4.41 -23.39
C GLU A 300 8.02 4.62 -21.87
N LEU A 301 6.90 5.18 -21.38
CA LEU A 301 6.66 5.40 -19.96
C LEU A 301 6.49 4.09 -19.20
N VAL A 302 5.78 3.09 -19.75
CA VAL A 302 5.69 1.75 -19.15
C VAL A 302 7.07 1.15 -18.98
N ARG A 303 7.91 1.21 -20.02
CA ARG A 303 9.30 0.71 -19.96
C ARG A 303 10.15 1.49 -18.95
N GLY A 304 10.03 2.81 -18.89
CA GLY A 304 10.75 3.64 -17.92
C GLY A 304 10.34 3.36 -16.47
N LYS A 305 9.04 3.24 -16.21
CA LYS A 305 8.48 2.95 -14.88
C LYS A 305 8.87 1.57 -14.35
N ALA A 306 9.12 0.59 -15.22
CA ALA A 306 9.68 -0.70 -14.81
C ALA A 306 11.03 -0.55 -14.09
N GLY A 307 11.91 0.34 -14.57
CA GLY A 307 13.18 0.64 -13.92
C GLY A 307 13.02 1.24 -12.52
N VAL A 308 12.02 2.13 -12.34
CA VAL A 308 11.70 2.70 -11.03
C VAL A 308 11.22 1.61 -10.06
N ALA A 309 10.34 0.71 -10.50
CA ALA A 309 9.84 -0.39 -9.68
C ALA A 309 10.96 -1.35 -9.21
N ILE A 310 11.94 -1.62 -10.07
CA ILE A 310 13.15 -2.40 -9.71
C ILE A 310 13.98 -1.66 -8.64
N GLY A 311 14.11 -0.34 -8.76
CA GLY A 311 14.74 0.50 -7.73
C GLY A 311 14.05 0.38 -6.38
N LEU A 312 12.72 0.44 -6.35
CA LEU A 312 11.91 0.29 -5.13
C LEU A 312 12.08 -1.09 -4.48
N LEU A 313 12.19 -2.17 -5.29
CA LEU A 313 12.51 -3.50 -4.77
C LEU A 313 13.88 -3.51 -4.08
N THR A 314 14.88 -2.91 -4.69
CA THR A 314 16.23 -2.79 -4.11
C THR A 314 16.17 -2.00 -2.79
N SER A 315 15.40 -0.92 -2.75
CA SER A 315 15.22 -0.09 -1.55
C SER A 315 14.57 -0.88 -0.40
N ILE A 316 13.46 -1.59 -0.62
CA ILE A 316 12.78 -2.33 0.47
C ILE A 316 13.63 -3.48 1.00
N MET A 317 14.41 -4.15 0.15
CA MET A 317 15.35 -5.18 0.60
C MET A 317 16.51 -4.58 1.41
N THR A 318 17.07 -3.46 0.94
CA THR A 318 18.17 -2.76 1.63
C THR A 318 17.72 -2.18 2.96
N LEU A 319 16.49 -1.65 3.04
CA LEU A 319 15.90 -1.13 4.27
C LEU A 319 15.86 -2.18 5.39
N GLN A 320 15.55 -3.43 5.05
CA GLN A 320 15.46 -4.52 6.02
C GLN A 320 16.82 -5.13 6.36
N LYS A 321 17.81 -5.03 5.45
CA LYS A 321 19.10 -5.70 5.58
C LYS A 321 19.83 -5.29 6.86
N GLY A 322 20.06 -6.26 7.74
CA GLY A 322 20.84 -6.06 8.98
C GLY A 322 20.11 -5.25 10.05
N THR A 323 18.81 -4.98 9.89
CA THR A 323 18.00 -4.42 10.98
C THR A 323 17.88 -5.46 12.11
N PRO A 324 18.17 -5.09 13.37
CA PRO A 324 18.07 -6.04 14.48
C PRO A 324 16.59 -6.36 14.74
N VAL A 325 16.25 -7.60 15.07
CA VAL A 325 14.90 -7.88 15.58
C VAL A 325 14.69 -7.13 16.92
N THR A 326 13.52 -6.58 17.24
CA THR A 326 12.19 -6.79 16.62
C THR A 326 11.75 -5.61 15.72
N TYR A 327 11.15 -4.55 16.28
CA TYR A 327 10.69 -3.37 15.55
C TYR A 327 11.71 -2.25 15.68
N ASN A 328 12.04 -1.61 14.55
CA ASN A 328 12.89 -0.41 14.51
C ASN A 328 12.19 0.67 13.68
N ARG A 329 12.53 1.93 13.97
CA ARG A 329 11.90 3.09 13.32
C ARG A 329 12.21 3.16 11.82
N ASP A 330 13.30 2.53 11.37
CA ASP A 330 13.65 2.31 9.97
C ASP A 330 12.46 1.76 9.16
N LEU A 331 11.68 0.86 9.78
CA LEU A 331 10.50 0.24 9.16
C LEU A 331 9.34 1.23 8.95
N GLN A 332 9.50 2.52 9.24
CA GLN A 332 8.55 3.56 8.83
C GLN A 332 8.61 3.82 7.32
N GLU A 333 9.78 3.64 6.68
CA GLU A 333 10.02 3.90 5.25
C GLU A 333 9.37 2.87 4.31
N ASP A 334 8.89 1.75 4.85
CA ASP A 334 8.29 0.66 4.08
C ASP A 334 7.08 1.10 3.24
N LYS A 335 6.21 1.93 3.80
CA LYS A 335 4.94 2.37 3.22
C LYS A 335 5.15 3.15 1.93
N LYS A 336 6.04 4.15 1.94
CA LYS A 336 6.31 4.98 0.76
C LYS A 336 6.74 4.13 -0.42
N ILE A 337 7.69 3.21 -0.17
CA ILE A 337 8.25 2.33 -1.20
C ILE A 337 7.16 1.42 -1.79
N VAL A 338 6.39 0.76 -0.93
CA VAL A 338 5.36 -0.20 -1.36
C VAL A 338 4.17 0.50 -2.02
N PHE A 339 3.75 1.65 -1.53
CA PHE A 339 2.66 2.43 -2.14
C PHE A 339 3.01 2.90 -3.54
N GLU A 340 4.25 3.35 -3.74
CA GLU A 340 4.74 3.76 -5.06
C GLU A 340 4.85 2.57 -6.01
N ALA A 341 5.36 1.42 -5.54
CA ALA A 341 5.47 0.21 -6.36
C ALA A 341 4.09 -0.31 -6.83
N LEU A 342 3.10 -0.33 -5.93
CA LEU A 342 1.72 -0.70 -6.26
C LEU A 342 1.11 0.26 -7.28
N GLN A 343 1.29 1.57 -7.10
CA GLN A 343 0.76 2.57 -8.03
C GLN A 343 1.39 2.41 -9.40
N ILE A 344 2.72 2.26 -9.48
CA ILE A 344 3.41 2.05 -10.74
C ILE A 344 2.90 0.80 -11.46
N ALA A 345 2.77 -0.33 -10.76
CA ALA A 345 2.30 -1.57 -11.38
C ALA A 345 0.85 -1.43 -11.90
N GLN A 346 -0.02 -0.77 -11.12
CA GLN A 346 -1.39 -0.49 -11.53
C GLN A 346 -1.44 0.43 -12.76
N ASP A 347 -0.75 1.57 -12.72
CA ASP A 347 -0.66 2.52 -13.85
C ASP A 347 -0.14 1.84 -15.11
N CYS A 348 0.91 1.01 -14.99
CA CYS A 348 1.49 0.30 -16.13
C CYS A 348 0.50 -0.70 -16.73
N LEU A 349 -0.24 -1.45 -15.91
CA LEU A 349 -1.26 -2.38 -16.41
C LEU A 349 -2.40 -1.65 -17.10
N ASP A 350 -2.93 -0.60 -16.48
CA ASP A 350 -4.08 0.15 -16.99
C ASP A 350 -3.73 0.91 -18.28
N VAL A 351 -2.55 1.55 -18.34
CA VAL A 351 -2.07 2.25 -19.55
C VAL A 351 -1.75 1.26 -20.66
N PHE A 352 -1.08 0.14 -20.35
CA PHE A 352 -0.77 -0.87 -21.37
C PHE A 352 -2.05 -1.49 -21.94
N ALA A 353 -3.05 -1.76 -21.08
CA ALA A 353 -4.36 -2.24 -21.51
C ALA A 353 -5.10 -1.25 -22.40
N GLY A 354 -5.04 0.05 -22.10
CA GLY A 354 -5.70 1.08 -22.90
C GLY A 354 -5.01 1.38 -24.22
N ALA A 355 -3.68 1.19 -24.28
CA ALA A 355 -2.88 1.42 -25.48
C ALA A 355 -2.91 0.26 -26.49
N LEU A 356 -3.30 -0.94 -26.05
CA LEU A 356 -3.69 -2.07 -26.90
C LEU A 356 -5.02 -1.76 -27.57
#